data_AF-A0A423KHH8-F1
#
_entry.id   AF-A0A423KHH8-F1
#
_cell.length_a   1.000
_cell.length_b   1.000
_cell.length_c   1.000
_cell.angle_alpha   90.00
_cell.angle_beta   90.00
_cell.angle_gamma   90.00
#
_symmetry.space_group_name_H-M   'P 1'
#
loop_
_entity.id
_entity.type
_entity.pdbx_description
1 polymer ?
#
loop_
_entity_poly.entity_id
_entity_poly.type
_entity_poly.pdbx_seq_one_letter_code
_entity_poly.pdbx_strand_id
1 'polypeptide(L)'
;MYNSQLPTDGSRVPKSVSMNAGAGIFVEKAERHGNERIRVLLKSFGLRTSLIRLKVIDALLSAAESERNLGVRGVHTHLLDLDIPLSFLSVREVLKRLCSEGVITLNQDKSYSLHPQAIAILYSESGSDASLKA
;
A
#
# COMPACT_ATOMS: atom_id res chain seq x y z
N MET A 1 -56.36 32.96 -23.00
CA MET A 1 -56.04 33.91 -24.08
C MET A 1 -55.10 34.94 -23.46
N TYR A 2 -53.78 34.92 -23.54
CA TYR A 2 -52.82 34.35 -24.48
C TYR A 2 -51.49 34.01 -23.78
N ASN A 3 -50.84 32.99 -24.32
CA ASN A 3 -49.46 32.56 -24.10
C ASN A 3 -48.48 33.67 -24.54
N SER A 4 -47.42 33.90 -23.77
CA SER A 4 -46.18 34.51 -24.27
C SER A 4 -45.06 33.48 -24.18
N GLN A 5 -44.85 32.79 -25.30
CA GLN A 5 -43.71 31.89 -25.53
C GLN A 5 -42.47 32.73 -25.86
N LEU A 6 -41.32 32.34 -25.30
CA LEU A 6 -39.99 32.67 -25.84
C LEU A 6 -39.27 31.36 -26.20
N PRO A 7 -38.45 31.33 -27.27
CA PRO A 7 -38.03 30.10 -27.92
C PRO A 7 -36.65 29.60 -27.48
N THR A 8 -36.60 28.28 -27.38
CA THR A 8 -35.59 27.31 -27.86
C THR A 8 -34.09 27.49 -27.59
N ASP A 9 -33.59 26.40 -27.03
CA ASP A 9 -32.32 25.72 -27.27
C ASP A 9 -31.11 26.06 -26.39
N GLY A 10 -30.59 24.98 -25.84
CA GLY A 10 -29.59 24.92 -24.79
C GLY A 10 -29.58 23.51 -24.23
N SER A 11 -29.52 22.54 -25.15
CA SER A 11 -29.35 21.11 -24.93
C SER A 11 -28.46 20.82 -23.69
N ARG A 12 -29.09 20.49 -22.56
CA ARG A 12 -28.39 19.87 -21.43
C ARG A 12 -28.10 18.43 -21.84
N VAL A 13 -26.93 18.21 -22.40
CA VAL A 13 -26.28 16.91 -22.34
C VAL A 13 -25.93 16.63 -20.87
N PRO A 14 -26.47 15.59 -20.22
CA PRO A 14 -25.78 15.02 -19.09
C PRO A 14 -24.52 14.37 -19.67
N LYS A 15 -23.38 15.07 -19.60
CA LYS A 15 -22.08 14.43 -19.81
C LYS A 15 -21.95 13.38 -18.72
N SER A 16 -22.27 12.15 -19.11
CA SER A 16 -21.59 10.92 -18.75
C SER A 16 -20.94 10.99 -17.37
N VAL A 17 -21.63 10.45 -16.37
CA VAL A 17 -20.96 9.85 -15.22
C VAL A 17 -20.03 8.81 -15.83
N SER A 18 -18.76 9.18 -15.93
CA SER A 18 -17.70 8.29 -16.36
C SER A 18 -17.55 7.26 -15.25
N MET A 19 -18.27 6.15 -15.41
CA MET A 19 -18.14 4.94 -14.62
C MET A 19 -16.77 4.33 -14.91
N ASN A 20 -15.72 4.91 -14.33
CA ASN A 20 -14.40 4.27 -14.24
C ASN A 20 -14.25 3.61 -12.87
N ALA A 21 -15.27 2.84 -12.46
CA ALA A 21 -15.30 2.09 -11.20
C ALA A 21 -14.78 0.64 -11.37
N GLY A 22 -13.98 0.38 -12.41
CA GLY A 22 -13.44 -0.97 -12.69
C GLY A 22 -12.01 -1.18 -12.18
N ALA A 23 -11.16 -0.16 -12.23
CA ALA A 23 -9.74 -0.30 -11.89
C ALA A 23 -9.45 -0.09 -10.38
N GLY A 24 -10.23 0.77 -9.72
CA GLY A 24 -10.04 1.08 -8.29
C GLY A 24 -10.39 -0.09 -7.37
N ILE A 25 -11.39 -0.91 -7.71
CA ILE A 25 -11.85 -2.00 -6.85
C ILE A 25 -10.83 -3.14 -6.78
N PHE A 26 -10.14 -3.44 -7.89
CA PHE A 26 -9.11 -4.49 -7.90
C PHE A 26 -7.82 -4.06 -7.21
N VAL A 27 -7.40 -2.79 -7.39
CA VAL A 27 -6.24 -2.22 -6.68
C VAL A 27 -6.53 -2.12 -5.19
N GLU A 28 -7.70 -1.61 -4.78
CA GLU A 28 -8.09 -1.56 -3.37
C GLU A 28 -8.20 -2.96 -2.76
N LYS A 29 -8.68 -3.97 -3.50
CA LYS A 29 -8.78 -5.33 -2.99
C LYS A 29 -7.40 -5.97 -2.81
N ALA A 30 -6.47 -5.74 -3.74
CA ALA A 30 -5.08 -6.18 -3.63
C ALA A 30 -4.36 -5.47 -2.47
N GLU A 31 -4.53 -4.16 -2.34
CA GLU A 31 -3.99 -3.37 -1.22
C GLU A 31 -4.60 -3.80 0.13
N ARG A 32 -5.91 -4.07 0.20
CA ARG A 32 -6.56 -4.57 1.42
C ARG A 32 -5.99 -5.91 1.85
N HIS A 33 -5.80 -6.83 0.89
CA HIS A 33 -5.23 -8.15 1.15
C HIS A 33 -3.74 -8.09 1.51
N GLY A 34 -2.96 -7.23 0.85
CA GLY A 34 -1.56 -6.96 1.22
C GLY A 34 -1.44 -6.40 2.64
N ASN A 35 -2.28 -5.42 2.97
CA ASN A 35 -2.30 -4.86 4.32
C ASN A 35 -2.71 -5.87 5.40
N GLU A 36 -3.60 -6.82 5.10
CA GLU A 36 -3.94 -7.92 6.02
C GLU A 36 -2.74 -8.82 6.32
N ARG A 37 -2.00 -9.25 5.29
CA ARG A 37 -0.78 -10.05 5.45
C ARG A 37 0.30 -9.30 6.22
N ILE A 38 0.47 -7.99 5.95
CA ILE A 38 1.42 -7.16 6.70
C ILE A 38 0.96 -6.97 8.16
N ARG A 39 -0.34 -6.90 8.43
CA ARG A 39 -0.86 -6.88 9.82
C ARG A 39 -0.51 -8.17 10.57
N VAL A 40 -0.68 -9.33 9.94
CA VAL A 40 -0.30 -10.62 10.54
C VAL A 40 1.20 -10.69 10.77
N LEU A 41 2.01 -10.24 9.80
CA LEU A 41 3.46 -10.13 9.93
C LEU A 41 3.85 -9.28 11.14
N LEU A 42 3.31 -8.07 11.27
CA LEU A 42 3.64 -7.21 12.41
C LEU A 42 3.28 -7.89 13.74
N LYS A 43 2.15 -8.59 13.80
CA LYS A 43 1.73 -9.34 14.98
C LYS A 43 2.69 -10.48 15.33
N SER A 44 3.20 -11.24 14.34
CA SER A 44 4.14 -12.34 14.58
C SER A 44 5.50 -11.88 15.10
N PHE A 45 5.90 -10.65 14.77
CA PHE A 45 7.10 -9.99 15.31
C PHE A 45 6.82 -9.18 16.60
N GLY A 46 5.64 -9.29 17.20
CA GLY A 46 5.30 -8.58 18.45
C GLY A 46 5.12 -7.06 18.28
N LEU A 47 4.96 -6.59 17.06
CA LEU A 47 4.83 -5.18 16.73
C LEU A 47 3.35 -4.75 16.67
N ARG A 48 3.07 -3.58 17.25
CA ARG A 48 1.80 -2.90 17.04
C ARG A 48 1.59 -2.59 15.56
N THR A 49 0.37 -2.85 15.08
CA THR A 49 -0.10 -2.46 13.75
C THR A 49 -0.37 -0.96 13.73
N SER A 50 0.38 -0.22 12.90
CA SER A 50 0.16 1.21 12.66
C SER A 50 0.23 1.48 11.16
N LEU A 51 -0.47 2.52 10.69
CA LEU A 51 -0.50 2.90 9.27
C LEU A 51 0.92 3.11 8.71
N ILE A 52 1.78 3.79 9.47
CA ILE A 52 3.16 4.07 9.04
C ILE A 52 3.95 2.78 8.82
N ARG A 53 3.87 1.82 9.73
CA ARG A 53 4.59 0.54 9.60
C ARG A 53 4.07 -0.27 8.43
N LEU A 54 2.75 -0.29 8.25
CA LEU A 54 2.12 -0.92 7.10
C LEU A 54 2.66 -0.32 5.81
N LYS A 55 2.63 1.01 5.66
CA LYS A 55 3.06 1.69 4.44
C LYS A 55 4.56 1.62 4.17
N VAL A 56 5.40 1.61 5.21
CA VAL A 56 6.84 1.35 5.01
C VAL A 56 7.07 -0.06 4.50
N ILE A 57 6.41 -1.08 5.06
CA ILE A 57 6.57 -2.47 4.61
C ILE A 57 6.00 -2.67 3.19
N ASP A 58 4.83 -2.10 2.92
CA ASP A 58 4.16 -2.07 1.61
C ASP A 58 5.06 -1.46 0.52
N ALA A 59 5.73 -0.34 0.83
CA ALA A 59 6.69 0.31 -0.05
C ALA A 59 7.90 -0.59 -0.34
N LEU A 60 8.45 -1.26 0.68
CA LEU A 60 9.56 -2.19 0.54
C LEU A 60 9.19 -3.41 -0.29
N LEU A 61 7.97 -3.94 -0.12
CA LEU A 61 7.45 -5.06 -0.90
C LEU A 61 7.29 -4.67 -2.38
N SER A 62 6.63 -3.54 -2.65
CA SER A 62 6.44 -3.01 -4.00
C SER A 62 7.77 -2.74 -4.72
N ALA A 63 8.78 -2.28 -3.97
CA ALA A 63 10.11 -2.07 -4.52
C ALA A 63 10.82 -3.39 -4.83
N ALA A 64 10.72 -4.39 -3.96
CA ALA A 64 11.26 -5.73 -4.20
C ALA A 64 10.64 -6.38 -5.46
N GLU A 65 9.33 -6.23 -5.66
CA GLU A 65 8.63 -6.69 -6.87
C GLU A 65 9.09 -5.96 -8.14
N SER A 66 9.52 -4.70 -8.00
CA SER A 66 10.06 -3.90 -9.11
C SER A 66 11.57 -4.06 -9.30
N GLU A 67 12.23 -5.01 -8.62
CA GLU A 67 13.70 -5.18 -8.59
C GLU A 67 14.44 -3.89 -8.18
N ARG A 68 13.80 -3.05 -7.36
CA ARG A 68 14.36 -1.79 -6.85
C ARG A 68 14.66 -1.90 -5.36
N ASN A 69 15.75 -1.27 -4.97
CA ASN A 69 16.17 -1.15 -3.58
C ASN A 69 15.76 0.21 -3.01
N LEU A 70 15.20 0.25 -1.80
CA LEU A 70 14.78 1.51 -1.16
C LEU A 70 15.66 1.87 0.03
N GLY A 71 16.36 2.99 -0.07
CA GLY A 71 16.96 3.67 1.09
C GLY A 71 15.95 4.56 1.83
N VAL A 72 16.40 5.19 2.92
CA VAL A 72 15.57 6.12 3.73
C VAL A 72 14.90 7.20 2.87
N ARG A 73 15.64 7.76 1.89
CA ARG A 73 15.12 8.78 0.97
C ARG A 73 13.98 8.25 0.11
N GLY A 74 14.11 7.06 -0.45
CA GLY A 74 13.07 6.44 -1.28
C GLY A 74 11.80 6.16 -0.48
N VAL A 75 11.95 5.62 0.74
CA VAL A 75 10.81 5.41 1.65
C VAL A 75 10.14 6.73 2.02
N HIS A 76 10.92 7.77 2.34
CA HIS A 76 10.38 9.08 2.68
C HIS A 76 9.61 9.71 1.51
N THR A 77 10.18 9.72 0.30
CA THR A 77 9.49 10.21 -0.90
C THR A 77 8.20 9.44 -1.14
N HIS A 78 8.22 8.11 -1.05
CA HIS A 78 7.02 7.30 -1.22
C HIS A 78 5.93 7.62 -0.19
N LEU A 79 6.30 7.87 1.07
CA LEU A 79 5.32 8.28 2.09
C LEU A 79 4.75 9.68 1.81
N LEU A 80 5.55 10.61 1.28
CA LEU A 80 5.05 11.92 0.86
C LEU A 80 4.07 11.80 -0.32
N ASP A 81 4.37 10.94 -1.29
CA ASP A 81 3.50 10.69 -2.46
C ASP A 81 2.14 10.11 -2.05
N LEU A 82 2.08 9.42 -0.90
CA LEU A 82 0.87 8.89 -0.28
C LEU A 82 0.15 9.89 0.66
N ASP A 83 0.58 11.15 0.68
CA ASP A 83 0.06 12.20 1.58
C ASP A 83 0.22 11.86 3.08
N ILE A 84 1.31 11.15 3.42
CA ILE A 84 1.68 10.81 4.80
C ILE A 84 2.90 11.67 5.18
N PRO A 85 2.69 12.89 5.73
CA PRO A 85 3.76 13.81 6.03
C PRO A 85 4.51 13.38 7.30
N LEU A 86 5.51 12.51 7.12
CA LEU A 86 6.48 12.19 8.17
C LEU A 86 7.79 12.90 7.92
N SER A 87 8.40 13.38 9.00
CA SER A 87 9.75 13.91 8.91
C SER A 87 10.75 12.82 8.50
N PHE A 88 11.80 13.21 7.79
CA PHE A 88 12.89 12.31 7.42
C PHE A 88 13.51 11.61 8.64
N LEU A 89 13.60 12.30 9.79
CA LEU A 89 14.08 11.72 11.05
C LEU A 89 13.15 10.61 11.53
N SER A 90 11.83 10.85 11.55
CA SER A 90 10.83 9.86 11.94
C SER A 90 10.86 8.62 11.05
N VAL A 91 11.05 8.79 9.74
CA VAL A 91 11.22 7.64 8.82
C VAL A 91 12.45 6.82 9.18
N ARG A 92 13.58 7.48 9.46
CA ARG A 92 14.80 6.80 9.90
C ARG A 92 14.62 6.05 11.22
N GLU A 93 13.89 6.62 12.17
CA GLU A 93 13.58 5.96 13.46
C GLU A 93 12.69 4.74 13.27
N VAL A 94 11.67 4.83 12.41
CA VAL A 94 10.80 3.70 12.07
C VAL A 94 11.61 2.58 11.43
N LEU A 95 12.44 2.89 10.42
CA LEU A 95 13.30 1.89 9.77
C LEU A 95 14.28 1.26 10.76
N LYS A 96 14.92 2.06 11.60
CA LYS A 96 15.82 1.56 12.66
C LYS A 96 15.09 0.59 13.58
N ARG A 97 13.87 0.93 14.01
CA ARG A 97 13.07 0.07 14.88
C ARG A 97 12.67 -1.23 14.17
N LEU A 98 12.16 -1.16 12.95
CA LEU A 98 11.81 -2.37 12.17
C LEU A 98 13.03 -3.28 11.97
N CYS A 99 14.22 -2.71 11.82
CA CYS A 99 15.47 -3.46 11.72
C CYS A 99 15.86 -4.12 13.04
N SER A 100 15.75 -3.40 14.16
CA SER A 100 16.01 -3.97 15.50
C SER A 100 15.06 -5.11 15.87
N GLU A 101 13.83 -5.08 15.34
CA GLU A 101 12.80 -6.08 15.62
C GLU A 101 12.88 -7.25 14.61
N GLY A 102 13.80 -7.21 13.64
CA GLY A 102 14.06 -8.30 12.69
C GLY A 102 13.09 -8.40 11.51
N VAL A 103 12.23 -7.40 11.30
CA VAL A 103 11.28 -7.38 10.17
C VAL A 103 11.97 -7.01 8.87
N ILE A 104 12.93 -6.09 8.94
CA ILE A 104 13.70 -5.60 7.78
C ILE A 104 15.20 -5.71 8.04
N THR A 105 15.99 -5.71 6.98
CA THR A 105 17.44 -5.73 7.02
C THR A 105 18.01 -4.51 6.30
N LEU A 106 19.07 -3.93 6.86
CA LEU A 106 19.89 -2.93 6.18
C LEU A 106 20.94 -3.64 5.32
N ASN A 107 20.88 -3.41 4.01
CA ASN A 107 21.82 -3.95 3.04
C ASN A 107 23.12 -3.12 2.97
N GLN A 108 24.16 -3.69 2.36
CA GLN A 108 25.47 -3.03 2.21
C GLN A 108 25.42 -1.75 1.37
N ASP A 109 24.48 -1.67 0.43
CA ASP A 109 24.22 -0.50 -0.42
C ASP A 109 23.39 0.61 0.30
N LYS A 110 23.15 0.46 1.61
CA LYS A 110 22.32 1.35 2.44
C LYS A 110 20.83 1.35 2.08
N SER A 111 20.39 0.36 1.32
CA SER A 111 18.96 0.08 1.12
C SER A 111 18.41 -0.80 2.23
N TYR A 112 17.09 -0.81 2.35
CA TYR A 112 16.36 -1.70 3.22
C TYR A 112 15.63 -2.75 2.38
N SER A 113 15.58 -3.97 2.88
CA SER A 113 14.80 -5.07 2.33
C SER A 113 14.07 -5.79 3.45
N LEU A 114 13.00 -6.53 3.12
CA LEU A 114 12.34 -7.39 4.09
C LEU A 114 13.27 -8.54 4.49
N HIS A 115 13.27 -8.88 5.78
CA HIS A 115 14.05 -10.00 6.28
C HIS A 115 13.50 -11.31 5.67
N PRO A 116 14.35 -12.30 5.30
CA PRO A 116 13.88 -13.56 4.72
C PRO A 116 12.80 -14.29 5.54
N GLN A 117 12.90 -14.22 6.87
CA GLN A 117 11.88 -14.75 7.78
C GLN A 117 10.54 -14.00 7.67
N ALA A 118 10.58 -12.67 7.51
CA ALA A 118 9.38 -11.87 7.32
C ALA A 118 8.70 -12.19 5.99
N ILE A 119 9.49 -12.39 4.93
CA ILE A 119 9.03 -12.84 3.62
C ILE A 119 8.35 -14.21 3.73
N ALA A 120 8.99 -15.18 4.42
CA ALA A 120 8.41 -16.51 4.62
C ALA A 120 7.03 -16.45 5.29
N ILE A 121 6.87 -15.63 6.33
CA ILE A 121 5.58 -15.44 7.01
C ILE A 121 4.55 -14.79 6.09
N LEU A 122 4.93 -13.74 5.35
CA LEU A 122 4.04 -13.08 4.41
C LEU A 122 3.47 -14.05 3.37
N TYR A 123 4.29 -14.95 2.82
CA TYR A 123 3.86 -15.89 1.78
C TYR A 123 3.33 -17.23 2.32
N SER A 124 3.59 -17.57 3.59
CA SER A 124 3.10 -18.81 4.20
C SER A 124 1.57 -18.86 4.35
N GLU A 125 0.88 -17.71 4.46
CA GLU A 125 -0.59 -17.66 4.54
C GLU A 125 -1.28 -17.79 3.16
N SER A 126 -0.53 -17.70 2.06
CA SER A 126 -1.10 -17.87 0.71
C SER A 126 -1.34 -19.34 0.31
N GLY A 127 -0.99 -20.30 1.18
CA GLY A 127 -1.06 -21.74 0.90
C GLY A 127 -2.11 -22.54 1.68
N SER A 128 -3.03 -21.91 2.41
CA SER A 128 -4.01 -22.61 3.24
C SER A 128 -5.45 -22.50 2.72
N ASP A 129 -5.68 -22.83 1.44
CA ASP A 129 -7.03 -23.18 0.94
C ASP A 129 -7.01 -24.24 -0.19
N ALA A 130 -5.93 -25.01 -0.33
CA ALA A 130 -5.82 -26.05 -1.35
C ALA A 130 -5.39 -27.41 -0.77
N SER A 131 -6.17 -27.93 0.20
CA SER A 131 -6.15 -29.36 0.48
C SER A 131 -7.44 -29.79 1.20
N LEU A 132 -8.03 -30.87 0.69
CA LEU A 132 -9.12 -31.70 1.26
C LEU A 132 -10.56 -31.34 0.83
N LYS A 133 -10.87 -31.64 -0.43
CA LYS A 133 -12.06 -32.45 -0.73
C LYS A 133 -11.60 -33.71 -1.48
N ALA A 134 -11.39 -34.76 -0.71
CA ALA A 134 -11.42 -36.14 -1.19
C ALA A 134 -12.89 -36.58 -1.33
#